data_AF-A0A8D5ZNW8-F1
#
_entry.id   AF-A0A8D5ZNW8-F1
#
_cell.length_a   1.000
_cell.length_b   1.000
_cell.length_c   1.000
_cell.angle_alpha   90.00
_cell.angle_beta   90.00
_cell.angle_gamma   90.00
#
_symmetry.space_group_name_H-M   'P 1'
#
loop_
_entity.id
_entity.type
_entity.pdbx_description
1 polymer ?
#
loop_
_entity_poly.entity_id
_entity_poly.type
_entity_poly.pdbx_seq_one_letter_code
_entity_poly.pdbx_strand_id
1 'polypeptide(L)'
;MPKVIVEEGGDTHQFEVEEGANLLLEATLRSVPVPFYCTTGRCGTCRVKVEDGEDHLNAIGELERYRLGDEETVSGMRLACQVYIYGDVKVRVPASS
;
A
#
# COMPACT_ATOMS: atom_id res chain seq x y z
N MET A 1 0.86 5.31 17.19
CA MET A 1 0.95 4.03 16.46
C MET A 1 -0.26 3.94 15.54
N PRO A 2 -0.09 4.27 14.25
CA PRO A 2 -1.15 4.10 13.26
C PRO A 2 -1.70 2.68 13.18
N LYS A 3 -3.02 2.54 13.01
CA LYS A 3 -3.69 1.28 12.71
C LYS A 3 -3.73 1.04 11.20
N VAL A 4 -3.27 -0.12 10.77
CA VAL A 4 -3.26 -0.56 9.37
C VAL A 4 -4.25 -1.71 9.20
N ILE A 5 -5.12 -1.58 8.20
CA ILE A 5 -6.04 -2.64 7.78
C ILE A 5 -5.73 -3.01 6.33
N VAL A 6 -5.45 -4.29 6.08
CA VAL A 6 -5.22 -4.83 4.74
C VAL A 6 -6.30 -5.87 4.43
N GLU A 7 -7.06 -5.65 3.38
CA GLU A 7 -8.03 -6.60 2.83
C GLU A 7 -7.42 -7.35 1.64
N GLU A 8 -7.37 -8.67 1.69
CA GLU A 8 -6.86 -9.52 0.60
C GLU A 8 -7.72 -10.78 0.49
N GLY A 9 -8.17 -11.15 -0.70
CA GLY A 9 -8.90 -12.40 -0.91
C GLY A 9 -10.22 -12.57 -0.12
N GLY A 10 -10.72 -11.52 0.55
CA GLY A 10 -11.84 -11.59 1.50
C GLY A 10 -11.41 -11.71 2.97
N ASP A 11 -10.13 -11.96 3.23
CA ASP A 11 -9.52 -11.91 4.55
C ASP A 11 -9.17 -10.47 4.94
N THR A 12 -9.21 -10.19 6.26
CA THR A 12 -8.87 -8.89 6.83
C THR A 12 -7.72 -9.06 7.83
N HIS A 13 -6.62 -8.37 7.56
CA HIS A 13 -5.47 -8.32 8.45
C HIS A 13 -5.39 -6.95 9.10
N GLN A 14 -5.24 -6.91 10.43
CA GLN A 14 -5.13 -5.66 11.19
C GLN A 14 -3.90 -5.70 12.07
N PHE A 15 -3.14 -4.60 12.06
CA PHE A 15 -1.95 -4.46 12.89
C PHE A 15 -1.63 -2.98 13.12
N GLU A 16 -0.82 -2.72 14.13
CA GLU A 16 -0.29 -1.39 14.41
C GLU A 16 1.16 -1.28 13.95
N VAL A 17 1.54 -0.07 13.56
CA VAL A 17 2.88 0.28 13.09
C VAL A 17 3.37 1.55 13.77
N GLU A 18 4.67 1.81 13.66
CA GLU A 18 5.24 3.10 13.99
C GLU A 18 4.92 4.13 12.90
N GLU A 19 4.87 5.40 13.28
CA GLU A 19 4.73 6.50 12.31
C GLU A 19 5.93 6.52 11.36
N GLY A 20 5.68 6.69 10.06
CA GLY A 20 6.69 6.59 9.00
C GLY A 20 7.06 5.16 8.62
N ALA A 21 6.37 4.13 9.11
CA ALA A 21 6.63 2.74 8.70
C ALA A 21 6.22 2.48 7.24
N ASN A 22 6.95 1.59 6.56
CA ASN A 22 6.69 1.22 5.17
C ASN A 22 5.64 0.11 5.07
N LEU A 23 4.58 0.33 4.28
CA LEU A 23 3.45 -0.60 4.20
C LEU A 23 3.86 -2.01 3.75
N LEU A 24 4.65 -2.13 2.68
CA LEU A 24 5.06 -3.45 2.18
C LEU A 24 5.95 -4.19 3.18
N LEU A 25 6.88 -3.49 3.81
CA LEU A 25 7.77 -4.09 4.81
C LEU A 25 6.97 -4.62 6.01
N GLU A 26 6.09 -3.80 6.58
CA GLU A 26 5.30 -4.17 7.76
C GLU A 26 4.32 -5.32 7.46
N ALA A 27 3.71 -5.31 6.28
CA ALA A 27 2.87 -6.42 5.80
C ALA A 27 3.67 -7.71 5.67
N THR A 28 4.87 -7.64 5.06
CA THR A 28 5.76 -8.81 4.87
C THR A 28 6.21 -9.39 6.20
N LEU A 29 6.64 -8.55 7.15
CA LEU A 29 7.08 -8.99 8.48
C LEU A 29 5.98 -9.71 9.27
N ARG A 30 4.71 -9.39 8.99
CA ARG A 30 3.53 -9.98 9.63
C ARG A 30 2.88 -11.09 8.80
N SER A 31 3.52 -11.53 7.70
CA SER A 31 2.99 -12.53 6.78
C SER A 31 1.62 -12.15 6.17
N VAL A 32 1.35 -10.85 6.01
CA VAL A 32 0.16 -10.35 5.30
C VAL A 32 0.43 -10.41 3.80
N PRO A 33 -0.44 -11.07 3.01
CA PRO A 33 -0.18 -11.34 1.60
C PRO A 33 -0.35 -10.07 0.75
N VAL A 34 0.74 -9.35 0.51
CA VAL A 34 0.81 -8.33 -0.54
C VAL A 34 1.82 -8.82 -1.58
N PRO A 35 1.43 -9.09 -2.84
CA PRO A 35 2.36 -9.63 -3.82
C PRO A 35 3.45 -8.61 -4.15
N PHE A 36 4.72 -9.01 -4.22
CA PHE A 36 5.80 -8.09 -4.57
C PHE A 36 6.93 -8.77 -5.34
N TYR A 37 7.76 -7.96 -6.00
CA TYR A 37 8.95 -8.43 -6.72
C TYR A 37 10.16 -7.51 -6.54
N CYS A 38 10.06 -6.24 -6.93
CA CYS A 38 11.26 -5.38 -7.06
C CYS A 38 11.54 -4.40 -5.90
N THR A 39 10.56 -4.14 -5.02
CA THR A 39 10.60 -3.16 -3.90
C THR A 39 11.02 -1.71 -4.22
N THR A 40 11.23 -1.37 -5.50
CA THR A 40 11.82 -0.09 -5.96
C THR A 40 10.86 0.75 -6.80
N GLY A 41 9.55 0.47 -6.76
CA GLY A 41 8.55 1.21 -7.55
C GLY A 41 8.48 0.87 -9.04
N ARG A 42 9.31 -0.07 -9.54
CA ARG A 42 9.45 -0.33 -10.99
C ARG A 42 8.50 -1.37 -11.59
N CYS A 43 8.13 -2.41 -10.84
CA CYS A 43 7.38 -3.54 -11.41
C CYS A 43 5.86 -3.37 -11.39
N GLY A 44 5.32 -2.74 -10.33
CA GLY A 44 3.86 -2.63 -10.12
C GLY A 44 3.20 -3.87 -9.50
N THR A 45 3.95 -4.88 -9.09
CA THR A 45 3.38 -6.10 -8.47
C THR A 45 2.73 -5.81 -7.12
N CYS A 46 3.32 -4.92 -6.32
CA CYS A 46 2.81 -4.53 -4.99
C CYS A 46 1.69 -3.49 -5.03
N ARG A 47 0.77 -3.60 -5.99
CA ARG A 47 -0.38 -2.69 -6.09
C ARG A 47 -1.32 -2.91 -4.92
N VAL A 48 -1.79 -1.80 -4.35
CA VAL A 48 -2.86 -1.75 -3.36
C VAL A 48 -3.78 -0.59 -3.69
N LYS A 49 -5.06 -0.72 -3.36
CA LYS A 49 -6.04 0.35 -3.40
C LYS A 49 -6.17 0.93 -2.00
N VAL A 50 -6.01 2.25 -1.85
CA VAL A 50 -6.36 2.95 -0.61
C VAL A 50 -7.87 3.12 -0.58
N GLU A 51 -8.51 2.59 0.45
CA GLU A 51 -9.96 2.69 0.66
C GLU A 51 -10.30 3.75 1.73
N ASP A 52 -9.37 4.00 2.66
CA ASP A 52 -9.47 5.06 3.67
C ASP A 52 -8.08 5.49 4.15
N GLY A 53 -7.94 6.75 4.59
CA GLY A 53 -6.70 7.30 5.14
C GLY A 53 -5.66 7.75 4.09
N GLU A 54 -6.08 8.18 2.90
CA GLU A 54 -5.14 8.65 1.86
C GLU A 54 -4.27 9.84 2.32
N ASP A 55 -4.87 10.79 3.06
CA ASP A 55 -4.18 11.95 3.63
C ASP A 55 -3.17 11.59 4.73
N HIS A 56 -3.20 10.34 5.21
CA HIS A 56 -2.26 9.84 6.22
C HIS A 56 -1.02 9.18 5.62
N LEU A 57 -0.84 9.24 4.30
CA LEU A 57 0.27 8.63 3.59
C LEU A 57 1.23 9.69 3.05
N ASN A 58 2.45 9.28 2.71
CA ASN A 58 3.33 10.14 1.92
C ASN A 58 2.70 10.45 0.55
N ALA A 59 3.05 11.62 0.02
CA ALA A 59 2.73 12.02 -1.34
C ALA A 59 3.21 10.99 -2.36
N ILE A 60 2.45 10.84 -3.45
CA ILE A 60 2.76 9.96 -4.57
C ILE A 60 4.03 10.45 -5.25
N GLY A 61 5.06 9.61 -5.29
CA GLY A 61 6.33 9.91 -5.94
C GLY A 61 6.29 9.77 -7.46
N GLU A 62 7.29 10.32 -8.15
CA GLU A 62 7.37 10.29 -9.63
C GLU A 62 7.41 8.86 -10.19
N LEU A 63 8.17 7.96 -9.58
CA LEU A 63 8.27 6.56 -10.03
C LEU A 63 6.93 5.83 -9.88
N GLU A 64 6.24 6.08 -8.77
CA GLU A 64 4.92 5.50 -8.50
C GLU A 64 3.90 5.99 -9.53
N ARG A 65 3.84 7.31 -9.76
CA ARG A 65 2.99 7.93 -10.79
C ARG A 65 3.33 7.44 -12.18
N TYR A 66 4.60 7.34 -12.55
CA TYR A 66 5.03 6.83 -13.85
C TYR A 66 4.60 5.37 -14.04
N ARG A 67 4.65 4.54 -12.99
CA ARG A 67 4.35 3.12 -13.11
C ARG A 67 2.86 2.81 -13.15
N LEU A 68 2.06 3.54 -12.36
CA LEU A 68 0.60 3.36 -12.28
C LEU A 68 -0.15 4.21 -13.32
N GLY A 69 0.39 5.36 -13.70
CA GLY A 69 -0.31 6.37 -14.48
C GLY A 69 -1.19 7.27 -13.61
N ASP A 70 -1.60 8.40 -14.19
CA ASP A 70 -2.40 9.41 -13.47
C ASP A 70 -3.79 8.88 -13.11
N GLU A 71 -4.43 8.10 -13.98
CA GLU A 71 -5.78 7.56 -13.71
C GLU A 71 -5.80 6.61 -12.51
N GLU A 72 -4.86 5.65 -12.47
CA GLU A 72 -4.78 4.71 -11.33
C GLU A 72 -4.45 5.47 -10.04
N THR A 73 -3.48 6.38 -10.07
CA THR A 73 -3.07 7.15 -8.88
C THR A 73 -4.17 8.04 -8.35
N VAL A 74 -4.88 8.78 -9.21
CA VAL A 74 -6.03 9.61 -8.83
C VAL A 74 -7.18 8.77 -8.28
N SER A 75 -7.31 7.53 -8.74
CA SER A 75 -8.32 6.65 -8.16
C SER A 75 -7.97 6.21 -6.73
N GLY A 76 -6.75 6.40 -6.24
CA GLY A 76 -6.26 5.91 -4.95
C GLY A 76 -5.46 4.60 -5.04
N MET A 77 -5.01 4.20 -6.25
CA MET A 77 -4.05 3.10 -6.36
C MET A 77 -2.65 3.56 -5.95
N ARG A 78 -1.98 2.71 -5.18
CA ARG A 78 -0.62 2.93 -4.68
C ARG A 78 0.24 1.68 -4.88
N LEU A 79 1.56 1.87 -4.85
CA LEU A 79 2.53 0.79 -4.76
C LEU A 79 2.93 0.66 -3.29
N ALA A 80 2.57 -0.44 -2.63
CA ALA A 80 2.84 -0.64 -1.20
C ALA A 80 4.33 -0.45 -0.82
N CYS A 81 5.27 -0.75 -1.73
CA CYS A 81 6.70 -0.49 -1.49
C CYS A 81 7.09 1.00 -1.44
N GLN A 82 6.23 1.90 -1.91
CA GLN A 82 6.43 3.35 -1.95
C GLN A 82 5.54 4.08 -0.93
N VAL A 83 4.78 3.35 -0.12
CA VAL A 83 3.85 3.89 0.88
C VAL A 83 4.50 3.87 2.27
N TYR A 84 4.48 5.04 2.91
CA TYR A 84 4.86 5.29 4.29
C TYR A 84 3.65 5.85 5.05
N ILE A 85 3.42 5.34 6.26
CA ILE A 85 2.16 5.49 7.00
C ILE A 85 2.35 6.46 8.16
N TYR A 86 1.58 7.54 8.21
CA TYR A 86 1.62 8.57 9.27
C TYR A 86 0.33 8.64 10.11
N GLY A 87 -0.66 7.83 9.79
CA GLY A 87 -1.96 7.76 10.46
C GLY A 87 -2.75 6.55 9.98
N ASP A 88 -3.92 6.32 10.57
CA ASP A 88 -4.72 5.11 10.31
C ASP A 88 -5.06 4.96 8.82
N VAL A 89 -4.92 3.75 8.28
CA VAL A 89 -5.12 3.49 6.86
C VAL A 89 -5.81 2.15 6.63
N LYS A 90 -6.71 2.13 5.64
CA LYS A 90 -7.30 0.90 5.10
C LYS A 90 -6.92 0.76 3.64
N VAL A 91 -6.32 -0.38 3.31
CA VAL A 91 -5.96 -0.74 1.92
C VAL A 91 -6.53 -2.09 1.53
N ARG A 92 -6.72 -2.28 0.24
CA ARG A 92 -7.16 -3.54 -0.37
C ARG A 92 -6.16 -4.01 -1.43
N VAL A 93 -5.82 -5.28 -1.41
CA VAL A 93 -5.04 -5.92 -2.48
C VAL A 93 -6.01 -6.24 -3.62
N PRO A 94 -5.80 -5.69 -4.83
CA PRO A 94 -6.65 -5.98 -5.97
C PRO A 94 -6.49 -7.45 -6.38
N ALA A 95 -7.60 -8.07 -6.79
CA ALA A 95 -7.55 -9.41 -7.37
C ALA A 95 -6.65 -9.39 -8.61
N SER A 96 -5.75 -10.36 -8.70
CA SER A 96 -4.96 -10.58 -9.92
C SER A 96 -5.91 -11.11 -10.98
N SER A 97 -6.26 -10.29 -11.97
CA SER A 97 -6.97 -10.72 -13.18
C SER A 97 -6.04 -11.51 -14.09
#